data_AF-A0A640MXM5-F1
#
_entry.id   AF-A0A640MXM5-F1
#
_cell.length_a   1.000
_cell.length_b   1.000
_cell.length_c   1.000
_cell.angle_alpha   90.00
_cell.angle_beta   90.00
_cell.angle_gamma   90.00
#
_symmetry.space_group_name_H-M   'P 1'
#
loop_
_entity.id
_entity.type
_entity.pdbx_description
1 polymer ?
#
loop_
_entity_poly.entity_id
_entity_poly.type
_entity_poly.pdbx_seq_one_letter_code
_entity_poly.pdbx_strand_id
1 'polypeptide(L)'
;MKDEQLFYFEESSIFKAMMHFSLPMMIGSLLSVIYGILNIYFIGFLDNSHMISAISLTLPIFAVLMAFGNLFGVGGGTYISRLLGAKDYIKSHYVSSFSI
;
A
#
# COMPACT_ATOMS: atom_id res chain seq x y z
N MET A 1 22.05 -6.23 -8.99
CA MET A 1 20.72 -6.12 -8.35
C MET A 1 19.76 -5.20 -9.12
N LYS A 2 20.19 -4.05 -9.68
CA LYS A 2 19.33 -3.22 -10.54
C LYS A 2 19.01 -3.88 -11.90
N ASP A 3 19.92 -4.70 -12.40
CA ASP A 3 19.82 -5.33 -13.72
C ASP A 3 18.78 -6.47 -13.77
N GLU A 4 18.53 -7.13 -12.64
CA GLU A 4 17.56 -8.23 -12.50
C GLU A 4 16.11 -7.74 -12.54
N GLN A 5 15.85 -6.55 -11.99
CA GLN A 5 14.52 -5.93 -12.04
C GLN A 5 14.20 -5.40 -13.43
N LEU A 6 15.19 -4.81 -14.12
CA LEU A 6 15.05 -4.37 -15.51
C LEU A 6 14.84 -5.55 -16.48
N PHE A 7 15.54 -6.67 -16.28
CA PHE A 7 15.37 -7.89 -17.09
C PHE A 7 13.94 -8.47 -17.03
N TYR A 8 13.30 -8.46 -15.87
CA TYR A 8 11.89 -8.88 -15.74
C TYR A 8 10.92 -7.93 -16.44
N PHE A 9 11.23 -6.63 -16.48
CA PHE A 9 10.38 -5.60 -17.09
C PHE A 9 10.57 -5.44 -18.62
N GLU A 10 11.77 -5.69 -19.16
CA GLU A 10 12.07 -5.50 -20.60
C GLU A 10 12.12 -6.80 -21.44
N GLU A 11 12.61 -7.93 -20.92
CA GLU A 11 12.87 -9.14 -21.73
C GLU A 11 12.00 -10.36 -21.37
N SER A 12 11.34 -10.37 -20.20
CA SER A 12 10.54 -11.52 -19.76
C SER A 12 9.06 -11.42 -20.19
N SER A 13 8.42 -12.57 -20.46
CA SER A 13 6.97 -12.63 -20.69
C SER A 13 6.23 -11.91 -19.56
N ILE A 14 5.34 -10.98 -19.91
CA ILE A 14 4.49 -10.19 -19.00
C ILE A 14 3.89 -11.07 -17.90
N PHE A 15 3.52 -12.31 -18.25
CA PHE A 15 2.93 -13.26 -17.31
C PHE A 15 3.87 -13.67 -16.17
N LYS A 16 5.16 -13.86 -16.45
CA LYS A 16 6.16 -14.31 -15.46
C LYS A 16 6.54 -13.19 -14.50
N ALA A 17 6.75 -11.97 -15.00
CA ALA A 17 6.97 -10.79 -14.18
C ALA A 17 5.75 -10.49 -13.29
N MET A 18 4.55 -10.52 -13.88
CA MET A 18 3.32 -10.28 -13.15
C MET A 18 3.10 -11.30 -12.03
N MET A 19 3.32 -12.59 -12.26
CA MET A 19 3.22 -13.60 -11.19
C MET A 19 4.26 -13.39 -10.09
N HIS A 20 5.50 -13.04 -10.44
CA HIS A 20 6.57 -12.86 -9.45
C HIS A 20 6.30 -11.70 -8.49
N PHE A 21 5.68 -10.61 -8.96
CA PHE A 21 5.29 -9.48 -8.12
C PHE A 21 3.91 -9.66 -7.46
N SER A 22 2.94 -10.26 -8.15
CA SER A 22 1.56 -10.37 -7.65
C SER A 22 1.43 -11.42 -6.54
N LEU A 23 2.13 -12.55 -6.64
CA LEU A 23 2.08 -13.60 -5.60
C LEU A 23 2.48 -13.09 -4.21
N PRO A 24 3.64 -12.43 -4.01
CA PRO A 24 4.00 -11.91 -2.69
C PRO A 24 3.03 -10.80 -2.22
N MET A 25 2.55 -9.92 -3.12
CA MET A 25 1.54 -8.92 -2.77
C MET A 25 0.22 -9.54 -2.28
N MET A 26 -0.24 -10.60 -2.94
CA MET A 26 -1.46 -11.32 -2.55
C MET A 26 -1.31 -12.00 -1.21
N ILE A 27 -0.18 -12.67 -0.96
CA ILE A 27 0.10 -13.31 0.33
C ILE A 27 0.15 -12.25 1.45
N GLY A 28 0.81 -11.12 1.23
CA GLY A 28 0.85 -10.02 2.19
C GLY A 28 -0.54 -9.45 2.51
N SER A 29 -1.38 -9.30 1.49
CA SER A 29 -2.76 -8.84 1.65
C SER A 29 -3.61 -9.85 2.43
N LEU A 30 -3.45 -11.15 2.16
CA LEU A 30 -4.10 -12.24 2.90
C LEU A 30 -3.72 -12.24 4.39
N LEU A 31 -2.44 -12.12 4.70
CA LEU A 31 -1.96 -12.03 6.08
C LEU A 31 -2.52 -10.81 6.82
N SER A 32 -2.62 -9.67 6.13
CA SER A 32 -3.21 -8.45 6.69
C SER A 32 -4.67 -8.64 7.08
N VAL A 33 -5.45 -9.34 6.24
CA VAL A 33 -6.85 -9.68 6.54
C VAL A 33 -6.95 -10.62 7.74
N ILE A 34 -6.13 -11.67 7.79
CA ILE A 34 -6.10 -12.62 8.92
C ILE A 34 -5.76 -11.89 10.22
N TYR A 35 -4.77 -11.00 10.19
CA TYR A 35 -4.40 -10.19 11.34
C TYR A 35 -5.56 -9.29 11.80
N GLY A 36 -6.28 -8.67 10.86
CA GLY A 36 -7.46 -7.85 11.17
C GLY A 36 -8.56 -8.65 11.89
N ILE A 37 -8.83 -9.88 11.44
CA ILE A 37 -9.81 -10.78 12.08
C ILE A 37 -9.34 -11.18 13.48
N LEU A 38 -8.07 -11.58 13.62
CA LEU A 38 -7.50 -11.95 14.91
C LEU A 38 -7.54 -10.78 15.90
N ASN A 39 -7.20 -9.57 15.45
CA ASN A 39 -7.22 -8.37 16.27
C ASN A 39 -8.63 -8.12 16.85
N ILE A 40 -9.67 -8.16 16.02
CA ILE A 40 -11.06 -7.99 16.45
C ILE A 40 -11.49 -9.12 17.38
N TYR A 41 -11.13 -10.36 17.06
CA TYR A 41 -11.46 -11.54 17.87
C TYR A 41 -10.88 -11.46 19.28
N PHE A 42 -9.58 -11.18 19.41
CA PHE A 42 -8.91 -11.05 20.71
C PHE A 42 -9.45 -9.86 21.50
N ILE A 43 -9.67 -8.72 20.85
CA ILE A 43 -10.21 -7.53 21.53
C ILE A 43 -11.66 -7.76 21.98
N GLY A 44 -12.47 -8.43 21.17
CA GLY A 44 -13.85 -8.79 21.52
C GLY A 44 -13.92 -9.78 22.69
N PHE A 45 -12.95 -10.70 22.79
CA PHE A 45 -12.90 -11.69 23.87
C PHE A 45 -12.49 -11.09 25.23
N LEU A 46 -11.87 -9.91 25.26
CA LEU A 46 -11.44 -9.26 26.51
C LEU A 46 -12.60 -8.73 27.38
N ASP A 47 -13.86 -8.85 26.94
CA ASP A 47 -15.11 -8.47 27.63
C ASP A 47 -15.11 -7.08 28.30
N ASN A 48 -14.20 -6.22 27.87
CA ASN A 48 -13.99 -4.88 28.41
C ASN A 48 -14.67 -3.89 27.46
N SER A 49 -15.96 -3.64 27.71
CA SER A 49 -16.82 -2.73 26.92
C SER A 49 -16.16 -1.38 26.62
N HIS A 50 -15.27 -0.92 27.49
CA HIS A 50 -14.50 0.31 27.31
C HIS A 50 -13.50 0.25 26.15
N MET A 51 -12.86 -0.89 25.88
CA MET A 51 -11.90 -1.05 24.77
C MET A 51 -12.59 -1.05 23.40
N ILE A 52 -13.72 -1.76 23.27
CA ILE A 52 -14.50 -1.81 22.02
C ILE A 52 -15.08 -0.43 21.68
N SER A 53 -15.52 0.30 22.71
CA SER A 53 -16.01 1.68 22.58
C SER A 53 -14.89 2.64 22.15
N ALA A 54 -13.68 2.51 22.70
CA ALA A 54 -12.53 3.33 22.33
C ALA A 54 -12.10 3.13 20.88
N ILE A 55 -12.10 1.89 20.38
CA ILE A 55 -11.80 1.58 18.97
C ILE A 55 -12.85 2.21 18.06
N SER A 56 -14.13 2.06 18.41
CA SER A 56 -15.24 2.63 17.63
C SER A 56 -15.13 4.15 17.49
N LEU A 57 -14.68 4.85 18.55
CA LEU A 57 -14.44 6.29 18.53
C LEU A 57 -13.18 6.68 17.74
N THR A 58 -12.17 5.81 17.70
CA THR A 58 -10.90 6.07 17.02
C THR A 58 -10.98 5.81 15.51
N LEU A 59 -11.86 4.90 15.07
CA LEU A 59 -12.09 4.57 13.66
C LEU A 59 -12.25 5.80 12.73
N PRO A 60 -13.09 6.82 13.02
CA PRO A 60 -13.20 8.00 12.16
C PRO A 60 -11.92 8.81 12.05
N ILE A 61 -11.16 8.95 13.15
CA ILE A 61 -9.86 9.66 13.15
C ILE A 61 -8.84 8.88 12.32
N PHE A 62 -8.82 7.55 12.48
CA PHE A 62 -7.98 6.66 11.70
C PHE A 62 -8.34 6.69 10.21
N ALA A 63 -9.62 6.77 9.87
CA ALA A 63 -10.11 6.87 8.50
C ALA A 63 -9.63 8.17 7.83
N VAL A 64 -9.66 9.30 8.54
CA VAL A 64 -9.13 10.58 8.03
C VAL A 64 -7.61 10.50 7.82
N LEU A 65 -6.86 9.94 8.77
CA LEU A 65 -5.41 9.74 8.62
C LEU A 65 -5.08 8.82 7.44
N MET A 66 -5.81 7.72 7.29
CA MET A 66 -5.69 6.81 6.15
C MET A 66 -6.05 7.50 4.83
N ALA A 67 -7.06 8.37 4.81
CA ALA A 67 -7.43 9.12 3.61
C ALA A 67 -6.30 10.05 3.14
N PHE A 68 -5.67 10.78 4.07
CA PHE A 68 -4.49 11.59 3.74
C PHE A 68 -3.31 10.72 3.32
N GLY A 69 -3.05 9.62 4.02
CA GLY A 69 -1.99 8.68 3.65
C GLY A 69 -2.17 8.11 2.25
N ASN A 70 -3.39 7.70 1.89
CA ASN A 70 -3.71 7.21 0.55
C ASN A 70 -3.64 8.32 -0.51
N LEU A 71 -4.05 9.55 -0.17
CA LEU A 71 -3.97 10.70 -1.07
C LEU A 71 -2.52 11.00 -1.47
N PHE A 72 -1.60 11.04 -0.52
CA PHE A 72 -0.19 11.33 -0.80
C PHE A 72 0.57 10.10 -1.33
N GLY A 73 0.31 8.90 -0.79
CA GLY A 73 0.99 7.68 -1.24
C GLY A 73 0.50 7.21 -2.62
N VAL A 74 -0.77 6.83 -2.73
CA VAL A 74 -1.34 6.32 -3.98
C VAL A 74 -1.56 7.45 -4.99
N GLY A 75 -2.08 8.60 -4.55
CA GLY A 75 -2.31 9.75 -5.43
C GLY A 75 -1.01 10.40 -5.93
N GLY A 76 -0.04 10.61 -5.06
CA GLY A 76 1.29 11.11 -5.43
C GLY A 76 2.04 10.13 -6.33
N GLY A 77 2.05 8.83 -5.98
CA GLY A 77 2.63 7.78 -6.80
C GLY A 77 2.00 7.68 -8.19
N THR A 78 0.68 7.84 -8.30
CA THR A 78 -0.04 7.86 -9.59
C THR A 78 0.36 9.07 -10.44
N TYR A 79 0.53 10.23 -9.82
CA TYR A 79 1.00 11.44 -10.51
C TYR A 79 2.46 11.30 -11.00
N ILE A 80 3.34 10.73 -10.17
CA ILE A 80 4.72 10.42 -10.54
C ILE A 80 4.77 9.39 -11.69
N SER A 81 3.94 8.35 -11.63
CA SER A 81 3.82 7.34 -12.69
C SER A 81 3.42 7.95 -14.03
N ARG A 82 2.48 8.91 -14.03
CA ARG A 82 2.10 9.68 -15.23
C ARG A 82 3.23 10.55 -15.77
N LEU A 83 3.99 11.24 -14.90
CA LEU A 83 5.12 12.07 -15.29
C LEU A 83 6.27 11.23 -15.89
N LEU A 84 6.56 10.08 -15.28
CA LEU A 84 7.54 9.11 -15.79
C LEU A 84 7.12 8.57 -17.17
N GLY A 85 5.83 8.23 -17.35
CA GLY A 85 5.29 7.81 -18.64
C GLY A 85 5.35 8.88 -19.73
N ALA A 86 5.25 10.17 -19.34
CA ALA A 86 5.40 11.31 -20.24
C ALA A 86 6.88 11.69 -20.53
N LYS A 87 7.85 10.95 -19.98
CA LYS A 87 9.31 11.23 -20.08
C LYS A 87 9.74 12.60 -19.54
N ASP A 88 8.93 13.23 -18.68
CA ASP A 88 9.26 14.51 -18.02
C ASP A 88 10.01 14.24 -16.71
N TYR A 89 11.27 13.78 -16.84
CA TYR A 89 12.11 13.33 -15.73
C TYR A 89 12.49 14.45 -14.75
N ILE A 90 12.50 15.71 -15.20
CA ILE A 90 12.86 16.87 -14.37
C ILE A 90 11.78 17.09 -13.30
N LYS A 91 10.51 17.11 -13.71
CA LYS A 91 9.39 17.24 -12.75
C LYS A 91 9.21 15.99 -11.91
N SER A 92 9.42 14.81 -12.49
CA SER A 92 9.36 13.56 -11.73
C SER A 92 10.32 13.55 -10.54
N HIS A 93 11.58 13.97 -10.74
CA HIS A 93 12.59 13.99 -9.68
C HIS A 93 12.29 14.99 -8.56
N TYR A 94 11.67 16.13 -8.91
CA TYR A 94 11.28 17.14 -7.93
C TYR A 94 10.07 16.69 -7.10
N VAL A 95 9.09 16.03 -7.75
CA VAL A 95 7.85 15.59 -7.11
C VAL A 95 8.03 14.29 -6.33
N SER A 96 8.98 13.43 -6.72
CA SER A 96 9.31 12.22 -5.96
C SER A 96 9.85 12.50 -4.56
N SER A 97 10.43 13.69 -4.32
CA SER A 97 10.87 14.09 -2.98
C SER A 97 9.70 14.39 -2.03
N PHE A 98 8.47 14.58 -2.55
CA PHE A 98 7.29 14.93 -1.76
C PHE A 98 6.31 13.76 -1.57
N SER A 99 6.44 12.67 -2.31
CA SER A 99 5.59 11.47 -2.14
C SER A 99 6.31 10.44 -1.28
N ILE A 100 5.68 10.07 -0.17
CA ILE A 100 6.17 9.13 0.85
C ILE A 100 5.87 7.68 0.46
#